data_AF-A0A1Y2DGE1-F1
#
_entry.id   AF-A0A1Y2DGE1-F1
#
_cell.length_a   1.000
_cell.length_b   1.000
_cell.length_c   1.000
_cell.angle_alpha   90.00
_cell.angle_beta   90.00
_cell.angle_gamma   90.00
#
_symmetry.space_group_name_H-M   'P 1'
#
loop_
_entity.id
_entity.type
_entity.pdbx_description
1 polymer ?
#
loop_
_entity_poly.entity_id
_entity_poly.type
_entity_poly.pdbx_seq_one_letter_code
_entity_poly.pdbx_strand_id
1 'polypeptide(L)'
;MDEDTPQDPADVDSTLWTDRYRPKRFTDLLGDERVHRSALLWLKEWDQCVFKGSNSKTSGAAAELKRERRKKRARDGKFDGAADAGDGEQAADPFGRPHEKILLLCGPPGLGKTTLAYVLARQAGYQVLEVNASDDRTGKVVEDRIRNALESRALTMDGGMAGNKPTCVVVDEVDGAGGGGESSFVRTLVKLVTEGSSTKKYKGKGKKDRPLLRPIICICNDLYAPVLRPLRPLAKIVRFSPPTNTMLVSRLKNICTEEGLGADAKNLTMLAEVAEGDLRSCLNTLQFIKRRSTIVDEAAIRSTVVGLKDTGTSSTQVIERLFKKPPRKKGGGGTDDRYVNRIVRDVQTSGEYEKISQGCFENYLGARQLTDTWPRILEATDWLFLYDRLDGRLRSDRDYELLAYVPYAFVPWYKLFSSHTSATMEFPKTDYEAYLKRVAHQEIVQTFTASMPHALKTLFTGPNIVAELLPLLNRIIAPDLKPVNSQLIKAEERAVMLKLISTMLGMKLSFVQDKNEDGQLTYKLDPPIDVFIHFDGKRASDMAPSRYAVRHLITREMEAEEIRRSQGEGVTNNASDIIAAYNMCA
;
A
#
# COMPACT_ATOMS: atom_id res chain seq x y z
N MET A 1 17.23 61.05 26.44
CA MET A 1 17.77 60.65 27.75
C MET A 1 16.98 59.44 28.20
N ASP A 2 16.92 58.42 27.35
CA ASP A 2 17.98 57.42 27.07
C ASP A 2 18.06 56.50 28.30
N GLU A 3 17.79 55.20 28.23
CA GLU A 3 18.31 54.24 27.24
C GLU A 3 17.27 53.17 26.88
N ASP A 4 17.00 53.05 25.58
CA ASP A 4 16.61 51.78 24.94
C ASP A 4 17.84 50.88 24.94
N THR A 5 17.85 49.85 25.80
CA THR A 5 18.80 48.75 25.68
C THR A 5 18.44 47.92 24.44
N PRO A 6 19.35 47.75 23.47
CA PRO A 6 19.09 46.93 22.31
C PRO A 6 18.96 45.46 22.74
N GLN A 7 17.79 44.86 22.48
CA GLN A 7 17.62 43.41 22.58
C GLN A 7 18.57 42.73 21.58
N ASP A 8 19.41 41.84 22.09
CA ASP A 8 20.34 41.01 21.33
C ASP A 8 19.65 40.27 20.16
N PRO A 9 20.28 40.18 18.97
CA PRO A 9 19.72 39.48 17.81
C PRO A 9 20.00 37.97 17.85
N ALA A 10 19.79 37.32 19.01
CA ALA A 10 20.18 35.93 19.24
C ALA A 10 19.09 35.10 19.93
N ASP A 11 17.83 35.20 19.49
CA ASP A 11 16.86 34.12 19.72
C ASP A 11 17.06 33.09 18.60
N VAL A 12 17.98 32.15 18.84
CA VAL A 12 18.28 31.05 17.92
C VAL A 12 17.04 30.16 17.87
N ASP A 13 16.32 30.19 16.73
CA ASP A 13 15.19 29.32 16.38
C ASP A 13 15.50 27.85 16.74
N SER A 14 15.10 27.43 17.94
CA SER A 14 15.46 26.12 18.53
C SER A 14 14.57 24.98 18.06
N THR A 15 13.58 25.26 17.20
CA THR A 15 12.62 24.28 16.70
C THR A 15 13.06 23.71 15.35
N LEU A 16 12.92 22.40 15.16
CA LEU A 16 13.17 21.75 13.87
C LEU A 16 12.15 22.26 12.84
N TRP A 17 12.59 22.46 11.59
CA TRP A 17 11.71 22.88 10.51
C TRP A 17 10.57 21.88 10.26
N THR A 18 10.82 20.60 10.52
CA THR A 18 9.80 19.55 10.46
C THR A 18 8.63 19.77 11.41
N ASP A 19 8.87 20.41 12.57
CA ASP A 19 7.83 20.73 13.55
C ASP A 19 7.23 22.12 13.32
N ARG A 20 8.07 23.11 12.99
CA ARG A 20 7.62 24.48 12.66
C ARG A 20 6.65 24.49 11.47
N TYR A 21 6.98 23.76 10.42
CA TYR A 21 6.21 23.68 9.17
C TYR A 21 5.21 22.52 9.15
N ARG A 22 5.01 21.83 10.28
CA ARG A 22 4.05 20.74 10.39
C ARG A 22 2.64 21.24 10.02
N PRO A 23 1.97 20.62 9.03
CA PRO A 23 0.59 20.97 8.66
C PRO A 23 -0.34 21.02 9.86
N LYS A 24 -1.08 22.13 10.01
CA LYS A 24 -2.05 22.32 11.10
C LYS A 24 -3.49 22.23 10.61
N ARG A 25 -3.74 22.59 9.35
CA ARG A 25 -5.06 22.59 8.71
C ARG A 25 -5.11 21.56 7.58
N PHE A 26 -6.32 21.18 7.22
CA PHE A 26 -6.58 20.26 6.10
C PHE A 26 -6.02 20.76 4.77
N THR A 27 -6.08 22.07 4.55
CA THR A 27 -5.59 22.75 3.34
C THR A 27 -4.07 22.72 3.21
N ASP A 28 -3.36 22.48 4.30
CA ASP A 28 -1.89 22.52 4.34
C ASP A 28 -1.29 21.13 4.05
N LEU A 29 -2.13 20.10 3.94
CA LEU A 29 -1.71 18.73 3.67
C LEU A 29 -1.33 18.58 2.21
N LEU A 30 -0.14 18.03 1.97
CA LEU A 30 0.32 17.66 0.64
C LEU A 30 -0.09 16.22 0.32
N GLY A 31 -0.55 15.98 -0.90
CA GLY A 31 -0.93 14.64 -1.37
C GLY A 31 -2.25 14.63 -2.14
N ASP A 32 -2.78 13.44 -2.38
CA ASP A 32 -4.08 13.27 -3.04
C ASP A 32 -5.22 13.68 -2.09
N GLU A 33 -5.90 14.78 -2.44
CA GLU A 33 -7.03 15.28 -1.67
C GLU A 33 -8.17 14.27 -1.57
N ARG A 34 -8.34 13.38 -2.55
CA ARG A 34 -9.36 12.30 -2.52
C ARG A 34 -9.09 11.35 -1.36
N VAL A 35 -7.82 11.01 -1.14
CA VAL A 35 -7.38 10.14 -0.05
C VAL A 35 -7.66 10.82 1.31
N HIS A 36 -7.29 12.09 1.46
CA HIS A 36 -7.54 12.86 2.68
C HIS A 36 -9.04 12.97 2.99
N ARG A 37 -9.87 13.22 1.96
CA ARG A 37 -11.33 13.28 2.10
C ARG A 37 -11.92 11.91 2.48
N SER A 38 -11.44 10.81 1.90
CA SER A 38 -11.92 9.45 2.23
C SER A 38 -11.66 9.07 3.68
N ALA A 39 -10.49 9.45 4.22
CA ALA A 39 -10.14 9.27 5.62
C ALA A 39 -10.96 10.17 6.55
N LEU A 40 -11.21 11.43 6.17
CA LEU A 40 -12.07 12.34 6.94
C LEU A 40 -13.54 11.86 6.96
N LEU A 41 -14.04 11.35 5.84
CA LEU A 41 -15.39 10.81 5.73
C LEU A 41 -15.58 9.62 6.67
N TRP A 42 -14.59 8.73 6.75
CA TRP A 42 -14.62 7.62 7.70
C TRP A 42 -14.68 8.10 9.15
N LEU A 43 -13.91 9.13 9.53
CA LEU A 43 -14.02 9.73 10.88
C LEU A 43 -15.42 10.32 11.15
N LYS A 44 -16.06 10.92 10.14
CA LYS A 44 -17.43 11.46 10.28
C LYS A 44 -18.50 10.37 10.40
N GLU A 45 -18.26 9.15 9.91
CA GLU A 45 -19.19 8.04 10.13
C GLU A 45 -19.30 7.68 11.62
N TRP A 46 -18.26 7.97 12.42
CA TRP A 46 -18.30 7.83 13.87
C TRP A 46 -19.13 8.89 14.58
N ASP A 47 -19.50 9.99 13.94
CA ASP A 47 -20.16 11.12 14.63
C ASP A 47 -21.48 10.72 15.30
N GLN A 48 -22.23 9.81 14.69
CA GLN A 48 -23.51 9.32 15.21
C GLN A 48 -23.37 8.56 16.54
N CYS A 49 -22.25 7.85 16.71
CA CYS A 49 -22.00 7.07 17.91
C CYS A 49 -21.25 7.87 18.99
N VAL A 50 -20.38 8.81 18.58
CA VAL A 50 -19.50 9.58 19.47
C VAL A 50 -20.15 10.87 19.98
N PHE A 51 -20.77 11.68 19.11
CA PHE A 51 -21.23 13.05 19.42
C PHE A 51 -22.74 13.12 19.68
N LYS A 52 -23.32 12.12 20.36
CA LYS A 52 -24.75 12.09 20.69
C LYS A 52 -25.16 13.35 21.47
N GLY A 53 -25.94 14.22 20.84
CA GLY A 53 -26.56 15.41 21.47
C GLY A 53 -25.93 16.78 21.18
N SER A 54 -24.80 16.87 20.45
CA SER A 54 -24.18 18.14 20.08
C SER A 54 -24.43 18.48 18.60
N ASN A 55 -25.30 19.46 18.36
CA ASN A 55 -25.62 20.09 17.07
C ASN A 55 -26.32 19.24 16.00
N SER A 56 -27.65 19.22 16.12
CA SER A 56 -28.65 19.02 15.05
C SER A 56 -28.48 19.93 13.80
N LYS A 57 -27.41 20.72 13.69
CA LYS A 57 -27.13 21.57 12.52
C LYS A 57 -26.08 20.95 11.58
N THR A 58 -25.25 20.01 12.04
CA THR A 58 -24.22 19.34 11.21
C THR A 58 -24.72 18.02 10.61
N SER A 59 -25.82 17.46 11.12
CA SER A 59 -26.52 16.31 10.55
C SER A 59 -27.07 16.60 9.14
N GLY A 60 -27.25 17.87 8.79
CA GLY A 60 -27.62 18.32 7.45
C GLY A 60 -26.64 17.82 6.40
N ALA A 61 -25.33 17.93 6.60
CA ALA A 61 -24.34 17.50 5.61
C ALA A 61 -24.30 15.97 5.43
N ALA A 62 -24.38 15.19 6.52
CA ALA A 62 -24.39 13.73 6.43
C ALA A 62 -25.72 13.18 5.85
N ALA A 63 -26.85 13.80 6.17
CA ALA A 63 -28.15 13.48 5.60
C ALA A 63 -28.27 13.95 4.15
N GLU A 64 -27.69 15.10 3.81
CA GLU A 64 -27.60 15.65 2.46
C GLU A 64 -26.67 14.82 1.58
N LEU A 65 -25.57 14.29 2.10
CA LEU A 65 -24.72 13.32 1.39
C LEU A 65 -25.39 11.96 1.21
N LYS A 66 -26.18 11.47 2.18
CA LYS A 66 -27.06 10.30 1.96
C LYS A 66 -28.12 10.60 0.89
N ARG A 67 -28.67 11.82 0.87
CA ARG A 67 -29.64 12.29 -0.13
C ARG A 67 -29.01 12.49 -1.50
N GLU A 68 -27.76 12.95 -1.59
CA GLU A 68 -26.98 13.07 -2.83
C GLU A 68 -26.58 11.70 -3.36
N ARG A 69 -26.17 10.75 -2.51
CA ARG A 69 -25.98 9.34 -2.91
C ARG A 69 -27.29 8.74 -3.43
N ARG A 70 -28.44 9.05 -2.81
CA ARG A 70 -29.77 8.60 -3.26
C ARG A 70 -30.23 9.32 -4.54
N LYS A 71 -29.94 10.61 -4.70
CA LYS A 71 -30.22 11.40 -5.91
C LYS A 71 -29.33 11.00 -7.08
N LYS A 72 -28.05 10.68 -6.85
CA LYS A 72 -27.13 10.15 -7.87
C LYS A 72 -27.59 8.77 -8.34
N ARG A 73 -28.00 7.89 -7.42
CA ARG A 73 -28.69 6.62 -7.73
C ARG A 73 -30.00 6.80 -8.51
N ALA A 74 -30.75 7.87 -8.25
CA ALA A 74 -32.00 8.18 -8.96
C ALA A 74 -31.78 8.87 -10.32
N ARG A 75 -30.65 9.56 -10.52
CA ARG A 75 -30.27 10.19 -11.80
C ARG A 75 -29.68 9.20 -12.79
N ASP A 76 -29.04 8.15 -12.27
CA ASP A 76 -28.40 7.08 -13.05
C ASP A 76 -29.37 5.91 -13.35
N GLY A 77 -30.69 6.08 -13.19
CA GLY A 77 -31.67 5.01 -13.38
C GLY A 77 -32.98 5.46 -14.04
N LYS A 78 -33.01 5.50 -15.37
CA LYS A 78 -34.23 5.25 -16.14
C LYS A 78 -33.99 4.06 -17.07
N PHE A 79 -34.10 2.87 -16.51
CA PHE A 79 -34.52 1.68 -17.24
C PHE A 79 -35.30 0.80 -16.27
N ASP A 80 -36.63 0.87 -16.40
CA ASP A 80 -37.60 0.18 -15.56
C ASP A 80 -37.53 -1.33 -15.79
N GLY A 81 -37.40 -2.10 -14.70
CA GLY A 81 -37.48 -3.56 -14.76
C GLY A 81 -36.75 -4.31 -13.65
N ALA A 82 -36.82 -3.86 -12.40
CA ALA A 82 -36.43 -4.67 -11.25
C ALA A 82 -37.44 -4.47 -10.12
N ALA A 83 -38.42 -5.37 -10.07
CA ALA A 83 -39.25 -5.58 -8.90
C ALA A 83 -38.37 -6.07 -7.74
N ASP A 84 -38.50 -5.37 -6.61
CA ASP A 84 -38.46 -5.93 -5.25
C ASP A 84 -37.41 -7.03 -4.98
N ALA A 85 -36.13 -6.66 -5.11
CA ALA A 85 -35.05 -7.42 -4.49
C ALA A 85 -34.74 -6.75 -3.15
N GLY A 86 -35.22 -7.37 -2.07
CA GLY A 86 -35.09 -6.89 -0.71
C GLY A 86 -33.65 -6.53 -0.36
N ASP A 87 -33.47 -5.27 0.06
CA ASP A 87 -32.37 -4.89 0.94
C ASP A 87 -32.47 -5.83 2.15
N GLY A 88 -31.61 -6.85 2.18
CA GLY A 88 -31.31 -7.54 3.43
C GLY A 88 -30.74 -6.48 4.37
N GLU A 89 -31.59 -5.95 5.24
CA GLU A 89 -31.21 -5.16 6.41
C GLU A 89 -30.24 -6.00 7.24
N GLN A 90 -28.96 -5.97 6.89
CA GLN A 90 -27.89 -6.33 7.81
C GLN A 90 -28.04 -5.37 8.97
N ALA A 91 -28.44 -5.94 10.12
CA ALA A 91 -28.84 -5.24 11.31
C ALA A 91 -27.98 -4.01 11.54
N ALA A 92 -28.59 -2.82 11.45
CA ALA A 92 -27.93 -1.57 11.77
C ALA A 92 -27.24 -1.73 13.13
N ASP A 93 -25.93 -1.50 13.18
CA ASP A 93 -25.18 -1.63 14.43
C ASP A 93 -25.91 -0.82 15.52
N PRO A 94 -26.25 -1.43 16.68
CA PRO A 94 -27.06 -0.77 17.72
C PRO A 94 -26.48 0.56 18.21
N PHE A 95 -25.19 0.81 17.95
CA PHE A 95 -24.48 2.01 18.35
C PHE A 95 -24.25 3.00 17.19
N GLY A 96 -24.61 2.66 15.94
CA GLY A 96 -24.44 3.52 14.77
C GLY A 96 -22.98 3.66 14.32
N ARG A 97 -22.15 2.63 14.53
CA ARG A 97 -20.72 2.62 14.16
C ARG A 97 -20.53 2.28 12.68
N PRO A 98 -19.41 2.68 12.07
CA PRO A 98 -19.07 2.24 10.73
C PRO A 98 -18.78 0.73 10.68
N HIS A 99 -18.97 0.15 9.50
CA HIS A 99 -18.69 -1.27 9.22
C HIS A 99 -17.21 -1.59 9.46
N GLU A 100 -16.33 -0.77 8.90
CA GLU A 100 -14.88 -0.81 9.13
C GLU A 100 -14.56 0.03 10.37
N LYS A 101 -14.24 -0.63 11.48
CA LYS A 101 -14.06 0.05 12.78
C LYS A 101 -12.66 0.64 12.97
N ILE A 102 -11.73 0.31 12.10
CA ILE A 102 -10.34 0.81 12.13
C ILE A 102 -10.02 1.46 10.81
N LEU A 103 -9.25 2.55 10.84
CA LEU A 103 -8.61 3.12 9.66
C LEU A 103 -7.14 2.74 9.66
N LEU A 104 -6.66 2.09 8.59
CA LEU A 104 -5.26 1.71 8.45
C LEU A 104 -4.59 2.58 7.38
N LEU A 105 -3.69 3.46 7.80
CA LEU A 105 -2.86 4.29 6.93
C LEU A 105 -1.55 3.56 6.60
N CYS A 106 -1.31 3.28 5.33
CA CYS A 106 -0.13 2.57 4.83
C CYS A 106 0.68 3.44 3.87
N GLY A 107 1.99 3.37 3.91
CA GLY A 107 2.86 3.90 2.85
C GLY A 107 4.30 4.12 3.32
N PRO A 108 5.21 4.55 2.44
CA PRO A 108 6.60 4.88 2.79
C PRO A 108 6.71 5.92 3.94
N PRO A 109 7.83 5.95 4.68
CA PRO A 109 8.10 6.98 5.68
C PRO A 109 8.14 8.37 5.03
N GLY A 110 7.94 9.41 5.83
CA GLY A 110 8.13 10.79 5.35
C GLY A 110 6.97 11.40 4.55
N LEU A 111 5.93 10.62 4.21
CA LEU A 111 4.76 11.10 3.45
C LEU A 111 3.68 11.80 4.29
N GLY A 112 3.91 11.99 5.58
CA GLY A 112 2.98 12.72 6.46
C GLY A 112 1.79 11.90 6.98
N LYS A 113 1.87 10.56 7.02
CA LYS A 113 0.81 9.67 7.57
C LYS A 113 0.37 10.07 8.98
N THR A 114 1.32 10.22 9.90
CA THR A 114 1.10 10.67 11.28
C THR A 114 0.48 12.07 11.31
N THR A 115 1.01 12.99 10.50
CA THR A 115 0.45 14.34 10.38
C THR A 115 -1.00 14.33 9.87
N LEU A 116 -1.34 13.51 8.88
CA LEU A 116 -2.71 13.37 8.38
C LEU A 116 -3.64 12.92 9.51
N ALA A 117 -3.30 11.83 10.22
CA ALA A 117 -4.11 11.31 11.31
C ALA A 117 -4.41 12.40 12.36
N TYR A 118 -3.39 13.17 12.74
CA TYR A 118 -3.50 14.29 13.67
C TYR A 118 -4.41 15.42 13.17
N VAL A 119 -4.22 15.87 11.93
CA VAL A 119 -5.01 16.97 11.34
C VAL A 119 -6.47 16.55 11.19
N LEU A 120 -6.72 15.34 10.68
CA LEU A 120 -8.08 14.83 10.48
C LEU A 120 -8.83 14.67 11.80
N ALA A 121 -8.21 14.08 12.82
CA ALA A 121 -8.85 13.88 14.12
C ALA A 121 -9.17 15.24 14.79
N ARG A 122 -8.24 16.20 14.77
CA ARG A 122 -8.47 17.55 15.32
C ARG A 122 -9.57 18.30 14.56
N GLN A 123 -9.59 18.19 13.23
CA GLN A 123 -10.61 18.83 12.39
C GLN A 123 -12.01 18.22 12.60
N ALA A 124 -12.07 16.90 12.84
CA ALA A 124 -13.31 16.21 13.18
C ALA A 124 -13.74 16.42 14.65
N GLY A 125 -12.99 17.23 15.42
CA GLY A 125 -13.36 17.61 16.79
C GLY A 125 -12.93 16.61 17.87
N TYR A 126 -12.04 15.67 17.55
CA TYR A 126 -11.50 14.69 18.49
C TYR A 126 -10.22 15.22 19.20
N GLN A 127 -9.99 14.73 20.41
CA GLN A 127 -8.69 14.81 21.09
C GLN A 127 -7.84 13.62 20.65
N VAL A 128 -6.62 13.86 20.18
CA VAL A 128 -5.73 12.78 19.71
C VAL A 128 -4.97 12.18 20.90
N LEU A 129 -5.03 10.86 21.05
CA LEU A 129 -4.11 10.10 21.88
C LEU A 129 -3.20 9.28 20.97
N GLU A 130 -1.93 9.64 20.90
CA GLU A 130 -0.91 8.89 20.16
C GLU A 130 -0.31 7.79 21.04
N VAL A 131 -0.15 6.61 20.44
CA VAL A 131 0.45 5.42 21.03
C VAL A 131 1.43 4.87 20.02
N ASN A 132 2.73 4.86 20.35
CA ASN A 132 3.72 4.22 19.48
C ASN A 132 3.80 2.72 19.80
N ALA A 133 3.45 1.86 18.84
CA ALA A 133 3.37 0.43 19.07
C ALA A 133 4.74 -0.27 19.11
N SER A 134 5.79 0.35 18.55
CA SER A 134 7.16 -0.19 18.55
C SER A 134 7.91 0.06 19.87
N ASP A 135 7.63 1.18 20.55
CA ASP A 135 8.30 1.58 21.79
C ASP A 135 7.73 0.88 23.04
N ASP A 136 6.41 0.74 23.13
CA ASP A 136 5.74 0.15 24.29
C ASP A 136 5.72 -1.40 24.19
N ARG A 137 6.87 -2.03 24.48
CA ARG A 137 7.17 -3.47 24.29
C ARG A 137 6.25 -4.50 25.00
N THR A 138 5.20 -4.07 25.68
CA THR A 138 4.25 -4.97 26.35
C THR A 138 2.83 -4.67 25.94
N GLY A 139 2.21 -5.60 25.19
CA GLY A 139 0.83 -5.48 24.72
C GLY A 139 -0.20 -5.19 25.82
N LYS A 140 0.07 -5.60 27.07
CA LYS A 140 -0.79 -5.27 28.24
C LYS A 140 -0.79 -3.79 28.61
N VAL A 141 0.37 -3.12 28.63
CA VAL A 141 0.46 -1.70 28.97
C VAL A 141 -0.25 -0.85 27.92
N VAL A 142 -0.08 -1.23 26.65
CA VAL A 142 -0.75 -0.57 25.53
C VAL A 142 -2.25 -0.85 25.56
N GLU A 143 -2.66 -2.09 25.85
CA GLU A 143 -4.06 -2.45 26.04
C GLU A 143 -4.71 -1.62 27.15
N ASP A 144 -4.05 -1.47 28.30
CA ASP A 144 -4.55 -0.66 29.40
C ASP A 144 -4.63 0.83 29.01
N ARG A 145 -3.65 1.37 28.29
CA ARG A 145 -3.70 2.75 27.75
C ARG A 145 -4.86 2.94 26.79
N ILE A 146 -5.07 2.02 25.86
CA ILE A 146 -6.16 2.08 24.89
C ILE A 146 -7.51 1.91 25.60
N ARG A 147 -7.66 0.93 26.49
CA ARG A 147 -8.90 0.74 27.27
C ARG A 147 -9.22 1.97 28.11
N ASN A 148 -8.25 2.52 28.83
CA ASN A 148 -8.42 3.76 29.59
C ASN A 148 -8.82 4.93 28.70
N ALA A 149 -8.26 5.05 27.49
CA ALA A 149 -8.62 6.09 26.53
C ALA A 149 -10.02 5.93 25.92
N LEU A 150 -10.43 4.68 25.68
CA LEU A 150 -11.78 4.32 25.26
C LEU A 150 -12.80 4.57 26.38
N GLU A 151 -12.38 4.42 27.64
CA GLU A 151 -13.20 4.59 28.85
C GLU A 151 -13.28 6.04 29.35
N SER A 152 -12.24 6.84 29.14
CA SER A 152 -12.18 8.23 29.56
C SER A 152 -13.17 9.07 28.76
N ARG A 153 -14.39 9.20 29.28
CA ARG A 153 -15.19 10.43 29.12
C ARG A 153 -14.37 11.49 29.83
N ALA A 154 -13.85 12.53 29.16
CA ALA A 154 -12.93 13.44 29.84
C ALA A 154 -13.61 14.01 31.10
N LEU A 155 -13.12 13.57 32.25
CA LEU A 155 -13.59 13.92 33.58
C LEU A 155 -12.68 15.05 34.03
N THR A 156 -12.95 16.25 33.56
CA THR A 156 -12.54 17.46 34.28
C THR A 156 -13.76 17.98 35.01
N MET A 157 -13.84 17.59 36.28
CA MET A 157 -14.70 18.20 37.28
C MET A 157 -14.06 19.54 37.64
N ASP A 158 -14.39 20.60 36.91
CA ASP A 158 -14.58 21.92 37.51
C ASP A 158 -15.23 22.88 36.51
N GLY A 159 -16.10 23.74 37.03
CA GLY A 159 -17.09 24.47 36.26
C GLY A 159 -16.55 25.51 35.29
N GLY A 160 -17.26 25.65 34.16
CA GLY A 160 -17.25 26.85 33.33
C GLY A 160 -16.23 26.88 32.19
N MET A 161 -16.76 26.86 30.96
CA MET A 161 -16.13 27.18 29.66
C MET A 161 -15.26 26.11 28.95
N ALA A 162 -15.75 25.72 27.76
CA ALA A 162 -15.05 25.11 26.61
C ALA A 162 -14.66 23.61 26.62
N GLY A 163 -15.55 22.77 26.07
CA GLY A 163 -15.16 21.76 25.05
C GLY A 163 -14.54 20.44 25.52
N ASN A 164 -15.35 19.54 26.09
CA ASN A 164 -14.97 18.14 26.30
C ASN A 164 -14.96 17.38 24.95
N LYS A 165 -13.80 17.28 24.30
CA LYS A 165 -13.63 16.60 23.00
C LYS A 165 -13.43 15.10 23.21
N PRO A 166 -14.13 14.23 22.46
CA PRO A 166 -13.94 12.79 22.54
C PRO A 166 -12.55 12.36 22.04
N THR A 167 -11.97 11.34 22.66
CA THR A 167 -10.64 10.83 22.28
C THR A 167 -10.69 10.01 20.98
N CYS A 168 -9.75 10.25 20.08
CA CYS A 168 -9.42 9.39 18.94
C CYS A 168 -8.02 8.80 19.19
N VAL A 169 -7.91 7.48 19.11
CA VAL A 169 -6.64 6.77 19.34
C VAL A 169 -5.91 6.65 18.01
N VAL A 170 -4.67 7.15 17.96
CA VAL A 170 -3.75 6.99 16.84
C VAL A 170 -2.63 6.07 17.28
N VAL A 171 -2.51 4.92 16.62
CA VAL A 171 -1.46 3.95 16.88
C VAL A 171 -0.44 4.03 15.75
N ASP A 172 0.77 4.49 16.04
CA ASP A 172 1.86 4.57 15.07
C ASP A 172 2.71 3.28 15.07
N GLU A 173 3.35 3.00 13.94
CA GLU A 173 4.24 1.84 13.72
C GLU A 173 3.65 0.47 14.12
N VAL A 174 2.39 0.20 13.75
CA VAL A 174 1.70 -1.05 14.14
C VAL A 174 2.32 -2.32 13.55
N ASP A 175 3.09 -2.18 12.47
CA ASP A 175 3.89 -3.24 11.84
C ASP A 175 5.16 -3.57 12.64
N GLY A 176 5.67 -2.64 13.45
CA GLY A 176 6.80 -2.85 14.36
C GLY A 176 6.46 -3.64 15.63
N ALA A 177 5.17 -3.83 15.94
CA ALA A 177 4.68 -4.50 17.16
C ALA A 177 4.83 -6.05 17.14
N GLY A 178 5.69 -6.58 16.27
CA GLY A 178 5.89 -8.00 15.98
C GLY A 178 6.67 -8.78 17.04
N GLY A 179 6.27 -8.71 18.32
CA GLY A 179 6.72 -9.64 19.35
C GLY A 179 5.94 -10.96 19.25
N GLY A 180 6.60 -12.05 18.86
CA GLY A 180 6.02 -13.38 18.63
C GLY A 180 5.53 -14.12 19.89
N GLY A 181 4.48 -13.60 20.55
CA GLY A 181 3.82 -14.25 21.68
C GLY A 181 2.29 -14.08 21.68
N GLU A 182 1.59 -14.81 22.54
CA GLU A 182 0.13 -14.74 22.70
C GLU A 182 -0.39 -13.34 23.09
N SER A 183 0.48 -12.48 23.61
CA SER A 183 0.22 -11.07 23.97
C SER A 183 0.51 -10.07 22.84
N SER A 184 0.39 -10.47 21.57
CA SER A 184 0.60 -9.57 20.43
C SER A 184 -0.46 -8.46 20.43
N PHE A 185 0.02 -7.21 20.36
CA PHE A 185 -0.79 -5.99 20.33
C PHE A 185 -1.94 -6.05 19.32
N VAL A 186 -1.66 -6.54 18.10
CA VAL A 186 -2.64 -6.60 17.01
C VAL A 186 -3.76 -7.60 17.32
N ARG A 187 -3.46 -8.73 17.98
CA ARG A 187 -4.51 -9.69 18.39
C ARG A 187 -5.43 -9.09 19.44
N THR A 188 -4.90 -8.33 20.40
CA THR A 188 -5.71 -7.60 21.39
C THR A 188 -6.58 -6.55 20.70
N LEU A 189 -6.06 -5.82 19.73
CA LEU A 189 -6.82 -4.84 18.97
C LEU A 189 -7.98 -5.49 18.20
N VAL A 190 -7.74 -6.63 17.55
CA VAL A 190 -8.77 -7.44 16.89
C VAL A 190 -9.83 -7.91 17.90
N LYS A 191 -9.42 -8.41 19.07
CA LYS A 191 -10.34 -8.78 20.15
C LYS A 191 -11.21 -7.60 20.58
N LEU A 192 -10.64 -6.42 20.84
CA LEU A 192 -11.40 -5.21 21.22
C LEU A 192 -12.45 -4.83 20.17
N VAL A 193 -12.13 -4.97 18.88
CA VAL A 193 -13.03 -4.65 17.77
C VAL A 193 -14.17 -5.66 17.63
N THR A 194 -13.85 -6.95 17.78
CA THR A 194 -14.78 -8.08 17.61
C THR A 194 -15.65 -8.31 18.86
N GLU A 195 -15.05 -8.32 20.05
CA GLU A 195 -15.74 -8.47 21.35
C GLU A 195 -16.59 -7.24 21.65
N GLY A 196 -16.10 -6.04 21.31
CA GLY A 196 -16.89 -4.80 21.37
C GLY A 196 -18.10 -4.78 20.42
N SER A 197 -18.27 -5.80 19.57
CA SER A 197 -19.46 -6.02 18.73
C SER A 197 -20.52 -6.90 19.39
N SER A 198 -20.19 -7.61 20.46
CA SER A 198 -21.04 -8.66 21.04
C SER A 198 -22.03 -8.10 22.07
N THR A 199 -23.32 -8.16 21.76
CA THR A 199 -24.46 -7.81 22.62
C THR A 199 -24.79 -8.87 23.69
N LYS A 200 -23.83 -9.72 24.10
CA LYS A 200 -24.10 -10.73 25.13
C LYS A 200 -24.16 -10.09 26.52
N LYS A 201 -25.38 -9.83 27.00
CA LYS A 201 -25.71 -9.60 28.42
C LYS A 201 -25.23 -10.81 29.24
N TYR A 202 -23.98 -10.80 29.69
CA TYR A 202 -23.58 -11.67 30.79
C TYR A 202 -24.14 -11.10 32.09
N LYS A 203 -25.18 -11.77 32.62
CA LYS A 203 -25.58 -11.65 34.03
C LYS A 203 -24.48 -12.29 34.88
N GLY A 204 -23.42 -11.54 35.17
CA GLY A 204 -22.32 -11.97 36.03
C GLY A 204 -21.65 -10.76 36.67
N LYS A 205 -21.44 -10.79 37.98
CA LYS A 205 -20.86 -9.71 38.78
C LYS A 205 -19.33 -9.74 38.60
N GLY A 206 -18.84 -9.22 37.47
CA GLY A 206 -17.41 -9.08 37.15
C GLY A 206 -17.24 -8.35 35.81
N LYS A 207 -16.40 -7.31 35.78
CA LYS A 207 -16.08 -6.38 34.65
C LYS A 207 -16.95 -6.52 33.37
N LYS A 208 -17.89 -5.59 33.17
CA LYS A 208 -18.66 -5.45 31.92
C LYS A 208 -17.71 -5.05 30.78
N ASP A 209 -17.43 -5.92 29.82
CA ASP A 209 -16.83 -5.52 28.54
C ASP A 209 -17.81 -4.60 27.80
N ARG A 210 -17.37 -3.38 27.51
CA ARG A 210 -18.16 -2.34 26.86
C ARG A 210 -17.79 -2.23 25.37
N PRO A 211 -18.75 -1.91 24.50
CA PRO A 211 -18.50 -1.80 23.06
C PRO A 211 -17.51 -0.68 22.75
N LEU A 212 -16.74 -0.86 21.68
CA LEU A 212 -15.82 0.15 21.15
C LEU A 212 -16.63 1.33 20.59
N LEU A 213 -16.49 2.51 21.22
CA LEU A 213 -17.26 3.74 20.92
C LEU A 213 -16.36 4.92 20.51
N ARG A 214 -15.11 4.66 20.12
CA ARG A 214 -14.17 5.68 19.66
C ARG A 214 -13.42 5.18 18.43
N PRO A 215 -13.09 6.08 17.47
CA PRO A 215 -12.32 5.72 16.30
C PRO A 215 -10.87 5.38 16.66
N ILE A 216 -10.33 4.35 15.99
CA ILE A 216 -8.92 3.96 16.06
C ILE A 216 -8.30 4.11 14.67
N ILE A 217 -7.22 4.88 14.58
CA ILE A 217 -6.41 5.04 13.38
C ILE A 217 -5.09 4.30 13.63
N CYS A 218 -4.74 3.36 12.77
CA CYS A 218 -3.47 2.63 12.79
C CYS A 218 -2.59 3.11 11.64
N ILE A 219 -1.30 3.27 11.87
CA ILE A 219 -0.32 3.70 10.87
C ILE A 219 0.74 2.61 10.74
N CYS A 220 1.01 2.21 9.50
CA CYS A 220 2.02 1.22 9.16
C CYS A 220 2.85 1.68 7.96
N ASN A 221 4.06 1.16 7.85
CA ASN A 221 4.90 1.34 6.67
C ASN A 221 4.65 0.22 5.66
N ASP A 222 4.48 -1.02 6.12
CA ASP A 222 4.13 -2.19 5.29
C ASP A 222 2.75 -2.78 5.66
N LEU A 223 1.81 -2.71 4.72
CA LEU A 223 0.46 -3.29 4.84
C LEU A 223 0.47 -4.83 4.86
N TYR A 224 1.45 -5.46 4.21
CA TYR A 224 1.53 -6.90 4.02
C TYR A 224 2.31 -7.59 5.13
N ALA A 225 2.79 -6.84 6.12
CA ALA A 225 3.41 -7.38 7.32
C ALA A 225 2.55 -8.51 7.93
N PRO A 226 3.11 -9.70 8.23
CA PRO A 226 2.35 -10.84 8.72
C PRO A 226 1.52 -10.54 9.98
N VAL A 227 2.03 -9.64 10.82
CA VAL A 227 1.40 -9.19 12.07
C VAL A 227 0.03 -8.52 11.80
N LEU A 228 -0.15 -7.87 10.65
CA LEU A 228 -1.36 -7.14 10.29
C LEU A 228 -2.42 -7.98 9.56
N ARG A 229 -2.10 -9.22 9.15
CA ARG A 229 -3.04 -10.14 8.49
C ARG A 229 -4.43 -10.26 9.16
N PRO A 230 -4.55 -10.40 10.50
CA PRO A 230 -5.85 -10.47 11.15
C PRO A 230 -6.58 -9.12 11.25
N LEU A 231 -5.85 -7.99 11.13
CA LEU A 231 -6.42 -6.64 11.22
C LEU A 231 -6.95 -6.13 9.87
N ARG A 232 -6.28 -6.52 8.76
CA ARG A 232 -6.62 -6.16 7.37
C ARG A 232 -8.12 -6.25 7.04
N PRO A 233 -8.86 -7.35 7.34
CA PRO A 233 -10.28 -7.45 6.98
C PRO A 233 -11.22 -6.59 7.83
N LEU A 234 -10.77 -6.06 8.97
CA LEU A 234 -11.59 -5.24 9.88
C LEU A 234 -11.35 -3.73 9.70
N ALA A 235 -10.39 -3.36 8.85
CA ALA A 235 -9.90 -2.01 8.70
C ALA A 235 -10.15 -1.45 7.30
N LYS A 236 -10.52 -0.17 7.24
CA LYS A 236 -10.50 0.63 6.02
C LYS A 236 -9.05 0.91 5.64
N ILE A 237 -8.58 0.38 4.53
CA ILE A 237 -7.19 0.55 4.10
C ILE A 237 -7.08 1.83 3.25
N VAL A 238 -6.17 2.71 3.65
CA VAL A 238 -5.81 3.91 2.90
C VAL A 238 -4.32 3.87 2.59
N ARG A 239 -3.99 3.78 1.30
CA ARG A 239 -2.61 3.73 0.81
C ARG A 239 -2.15 5.14 0.41
N PHE A 240 -1.02 5.55 0.93
CA PHE A 240 -0.33 6.76 0.55
C PHE A 240 0.64 6.47 -0.58
N SER A 241 0.51 7.25 -1.65
CA SER A 241 1.51 7.33 -2.71
C SER A 241 2.40 8.55 -2.46
N PRO A 242 3.68 8.50 -2.84
CA PRO A 242 4.55 9.67 -2.83
C PRO A 242 3.91 10.84 -3.61
N PRO A 243 3.97 12.08 -3.09
CA PRO A 243 3.45 13.24 -3.82
C PRO A 243 4.27 13.46 -5.09
N THR A 244 3.67 14.12 -6.08
CA THR A 244 4.41 14.50 -7.30
C THR A 244 5.51 15.50 -6.95
N ASN A 245 6.66 15.39 -7.65
CA ASN A 245 7.81 16.29 -7.43
C ASN A 245 7.41 17.77 -7.57
N THR A 246 6.46 18.09 -8.44
CA THR A 246 5.96 19.46 -8.61
C THR A 246 5.26 20.01 -7.36
N MET A 247 4.43 19.21 -6.69
CA MET A 247 3.77 19.60 -5.44
C MET A 247 4.79 19.77 -4.30
N LEU A 248 5.75 18.85 -4.22
CA LEU A 248 6.82 18.89 -3.22
C LEU A 248 7.70 20.14 -3.39
N VAL A 249 8.20 20.38 -4.61
CA VAL A 249 9.03 21.54 -4.95
C VAL A 249 8.29 22.86 -4.68
N SER A 250 7.00 22.95 -5.02
CA SER A 250 6.18 24.13 -4.72
C SER A 250 6.14 24.42 -3.21
N ARG A 251 5.92 23.39 -2.38
CA ARG A 251 5.94 23.54 -0.92
C ARG A 251 7.33 23.93 -0.39
N LEU A 252 8.38 23.25 -0.84
CA LEU A 252 9.75 23.55 -0.41
C LEU A 252 10.15 24.98 -0.79
N LYS A 253 9.74 25.46 -1.97
CA LYS A 253 9.97 26.83 -2.41
C LYS A 253 9.30 27.85 -1.48
N ASN A 254 8.04 27.63 -1.10
CA ASN A 254 7.34 28.51 -0.16
C ASN A 254 8.06 28.58 1.19
N ILE A 255 8.53 27.43 1.71
CA ILE A 255 9.30 27.37 2.96
C ILE A 255 10.64 28.11 2.81
N CYS A 256 11.35 27.93 1.69
CA CYS A 256 12.59 28.64 1.42
C CYS A 256 12.37 30.16 1.37
N THR A 257 11.27 30.62 0.76
CA THR A 257 10.96 32.06 0.70
C THR A 257 10.63 32.64 2.07
N GLU A 258 9.92 31.89 2.93
CA GLU A 258 9.61 32.31 4.31
C GLU A 258 10.88 32.38 5.18
N GLU A 259 11.82 31.46 4.97
CA GLU A 259 13.08 31.38 5.71
C GLU A 259 14.20 32.25 5.09
N GLY A 260 13.93 33.01 4.03
CA GLY A 260 14.92 33.82 3.34
C GLY A 260 16.11 33.00 2.79
N LEU A 261 15.84 31.79 2.30
CA LEU A 261 16.80 30.89 1.67
C LEU A 261 16.62 30.96 0.15
N GLY A 262 17.66 31.42 -0.57
CA GLY A 262 17.65 31.49 -2.03
C GLY A 262 17.73 30.09 -2.64
N ALA A 263 16.65 29.59 -3.23
CA ALA A 263 16.61 28.25 -3.81
C ALA A 263 16.04 28.26 -5.23
N ASP A 264 16.83 27.75 -6.18
CA ASP A 264 16.39 27.55 -7.55
C ASP A 264 15.48 26.32 -7.66
N ALA A 265 14.45 26.40 -8.51
CA ALA A 265 13.53 25.29 -8.75
C ALA A 265 14.26 24.00 -9.19
N LYS A 266 15.34 24.14 -9.97
CA LYS A 266 16.19 23.01 -10.38
C LYS A 266 16.82 22.29 -9.19
N ASN A 267 17.36 23.05 -8.23
CA ASN A 267 18.04 22.50 -7.06
C ASN A 267 17.02 21.86 -6.10
N LEU A 268 15.83 22.44 -5.96
CA LEU A 268 14.74 21.84 -5.19
C LEU A 268 14.21 20.54 -5.83
N THR A 269 14.12 20.47 -7.16
CA THR A 269 13.76 19.22 -7.86
C THR A 269 14.81 18.14 -7.63
N MET A 270 16.10 18.48 -7.74
CA MET A 270 17.17 17.53 -7.41
C MET A 270 17.09 17.06 -5.96
N LEU A 271 16.81 17.94 -5.01
CA LEU A 271 16.65 17.55 -3.61
C LEU A 271 15.48 16.57 -3.42
N ALA A 272 14.34 16.84 -4.07
CA ALA A 272 13.17 15.97 -4.04
C ALA A 272 13.45 14.58 -4.63
N GLU A 273 14.25 14.51 -5.72
CA GLU A 273 14.69 13.25 -6.33
C GLU A 273 15.64 12.47 -5.42
N VAL A 274 16.63 13.14 -4.83
CA VAL A 274 17.61 12.53 -3.91
C VAL A 274 16.93 11.99 -2.64
N ALA A 275 15.92 12.70 -2.14
CA ALA A 275 15.16 12.28 -0.97
C ALA A 275 14.04 11.25 -1.30
N GLU A 276 13.93 10.78 -2.54
CA GLU A 276 12.90 9.84 -3.00
C GLU A 276 11.46 10.29 -2.65
N GLY A 277 11.21 11.61 -2.62
CA GLY A 277 9.91 12.17 -2.24
C GLY A 277 9.62 12.22 -0.73
N ASP A 278 10.58 11.93 0.15
CA ASP A 278 10.47 12.09 1.60
C ASP A 278 10.56 13.58 1.99
N LEU A 279 9.42 14.14 2.42
CA LEU A 279 9.32 15.54 2.84
C LEU A 279 10.13 15.84 4.11
N ARG A 280 10.18 14.90 5.07
CA ARG A 280 10.94 15.10 6.32
C ARG A 280 12.42 15.20 6.02
N SER A 281 12.93 14.30 5.17
CA SER A 281 14.33 14.31 4.72
C SER A 281 14.67 15.56 3.92
N CYS A 282 13.76 16.04 3.06
CA CYS A 282 13.92 17.32 2.36
C CYS A 282 14.05 18.50 3.32
N LEU A 283 13.14 18.61 4.31
CA LEU A 283 13.12 19.72 5.27
C LEU A 283 14.37 19.75 6.15
N ASN A 284 14.79 18.59 6.66
CA ASN A 284 16.01 18.48 7.46
C ASN A 284 17.25 18.89 6.65
N THR A 285 17.31 18.49 5.38
CA THR A 285 18.39 18.89 4.48
C THR A 285 18.41 20.40 4.25
N LEU A 286 17.27 21.02 3.97
CA LEU A 286 17.18 22.48 3.79
C LEU A 286 17.51 23.26 5.08
N GLN A 287 17.04 22.79 6.24
CA GLN A 287 17.36 23.40 7.52
C GLN A 287 18.87 23.38 7.78
N PHE A 288 19.52 22.27 7.43
CA PHE A 288 20.96 22.12 7.58
C PHE A 288 21.74 22.99 6.58
N ILE A 289 21.26 23.12 5.34
CA ILE A 289 21.81 24.06 4.35
C ILE A 289 21.69 25.49 4.87
N LYS A 290 20.52 25.91 5.36
CA LYS A 290 20.30 27.26 5.89
C LYS A 290 21.28 27.64 6.99
N ARG A 291 21.68 26.68 7.83
CA ARG A 291 22.65 26.89 8.91
C ARG A 291 24.08 27.11 8.39
N ARG A 292 24.39 26.68 7.16
CA ARG A 292 25.72 26.78 6.53
C ARG A 292 25.80 27.84 5.43
N SER A 293 24.71 28.09 4.70
CA SER A 293 24.64 29.03 3.58
C SER A 293 23.25 29.67 3.47
N THR A 294 23.19 30.80 2.78
CA THR A 294 21.94 31.51 2.45
C THR A 294 21.36 31.13 1.08
N ILE A 295 22.09 30.31 0.31
CA ILE A 295 21.73 29.85 -1.03
C ILE A 295 21.80 28.32 -1.09
N VAL A 296 20.81 27.70 -1.72
CA VAL A 296 20.75 26.27 -2.00
C VAL A 296 21.47 25.98 -3.31
N ASP A 297 22.76 25.65 -3.21
CA ASP A 297 23.56 25.21 -4.35
C ASP A 297 23.53 23.69 -4.50
N GLU A 298 23.77 23.19 -5.73
CA GLU A 298 23.91 21.75 -6.00
C GLU A 298 25.01 21.11 -5.12
N ALA A 299 26.13 21.81 -4.92
CA ALA A 299 27.22 21.34 -4.06
C ALA A 299 26.81 21.32 -2.58
N ALA A 300 25.97 22.26 -2.14
CA ALA A 300 25.44 22.28 -0.77
C ALA A 300 24.49 21.09 -0.55
N ILE A 301 23.57 20.81 -1.48
CA ILE A 301 22.69 19.63 -1.40
C ILE A 301 23.53 18.35 -1.34
N ARG A 302 24.49 18.19 -2.26
CA ARG A 302 25.35 17.00 -2.30
C ARG A 302 26.22 16.83 -1.06
N SER A 303 26.68 17.92 -0.43
CA SER A 303 27.52 17.89 0.78
C SER A 303 26.76 17.73 2.09
N THR A 304 25.46 18.02 2.10
CA THR A 304 24.60 17.93 3.29
C THR A 304 23.90 16.57 3.37
N VAL A 305 23.59 15.98 2.23
CA VAL A 305 23.15 14.58 2.12
C VAL A 305 24.24 13.60 2.57
N VAL A 306 25.50 14.04 2.69
CA VAL A 306 26.66 13.25 3.19
C VAL A 306 26.48 12.72 4.62
N GLY A 307 25.51 13.23 5.39
CA GLY A 307 25.19 12.70 6.73
C GLY A 307 24.22 11.51 6.74
N LEU A 308 23.51 11.23 5.65
CA LEU A 308 22.60 10.09 5.50
C LEU A 308 23.32 9.01 4.68
N LYS A 309 24.17 8.25 5.38
CA LYS A 309 25.08 7.21 4.87
C LYS A 309 26.18 7.77 3.95
N ASP A 310 27.41 7.32 4.20
CA ASP A 310 28.60 7.66 3.42
C ASP A 310 28.37 7.49 1.91
N THR A 311 28.01 8.57 1.20
CA THR A 311 27.91 8.60 -0.26
C THR A 311 29.04 9.44 -0.83
N GLY A 312 30.21 8.83 -1.04
CA GLY A 312 30.99 9.30 -2.16
C GLY A 312 30.35 8.72 -3.40
N THR A 313 29.78 9.57 -4.26
CA THR A 313 29.11 9.15 -5.50
C THR A 313 27.82 8.37 -5.25
N SER A 314 26.67 8.97 -5.60
CA SER A 314 25.38 8.24 -5.58
C SER A 314 25.41 7.09 -6.59
N SER A 315 24.70 5.99 -6.33
CA SER A 315 24.54 4.87 -7.27
C SER A 315 24.11 5.34 -8.67
N THR A 316 23.23 6.34 -8.75
CA THR A 316 22.80 6.98 -10.00
C THR A 316 23.96 7.63 -10.75
N GLN A 317 24.84 8.35 -10.04
CA GLN A 317 26.03 8.97 -10.64
C GLN A 317 27.05 7.93 -11.08
N VAL A 318 27.18 6.81 -10.35
CA VAL A 318 28.03 5.70 -10.75
C VAL A 318 27.50 5.10 -12.05
N ILE A 319 26.21 4.80 -12.13
CA ILE A 319 25.55 4.30 -13.35
C ILE A 319 25.75 5.29 -14.51
N GLU A 320 25.51 6.58 -14.31
CA GLU A 320 25.76 7.59 -15.34
C GLU A 320 27.21 7.58 -15.83
N ARG A 321 28.18 7.44 -14.94
CA ARG A 321 29.62 7.37 -15.30
C ARG A 321 29.98 6.08 -16.01
N LEU A 322 29.31 4.96 -15.72
CA LEU A 322 29.49 3.70 -16.44
C LEU A 322 29.02 3.82 -17.90
N PHE A 323 27.91 4.50 -18.14
CA PHE A 323 27.30 4.58 -19.47
C PHE A 323 27.66 5.85 -20.27
N LYS A 324 28.23 6.89 -19.64
CA LYS A 324 28.58 8.17 -20.29
C LYS A 324 30.08 8.43 -20.29
N LYS A 325 30.64 8.67 -21.48
CA LYS A 325 32.03 9.15 -21.58
C LYS A 325 32.13 10.62 -21.16
N PRO A 326 33.09 11.01 -20.31
CA PRO A 326 33.33 12.42 -20.02
C PRO A 326 33.71 13.16 -21.31
N PRO A 327 33.34 14.44 -21.45
CA PRO A 327 33.72 15.24 -22.61
C PRO A 327 35.26 15.30 -22.69
N ARG A 328 35.83 14.99 -23.86
CA ARG A 328 37.28 15.07 -24.08
C ARG A 328 37.74 16.51 -23.83
N LYS A 329 38.55 16.74 -22.78
CA LYS A 329 39.34 17.98 -22.69
C LYS A 329 40.32 18.00 -23.88
N LYS A 330 40.24 19.04 -24.72
CA LYS A 330 41.26 19.31 -25.75
C LYS A 330 42.63 19.40 -25.05
N GLY A 331 43.52 18.44 -25.32
CA GLY A 331 44.94 18.50 -24.88
C GLY A 331 45.42 17.45 -23.88
N GLY A 332 44.64 16.41 -23.52
CA GLY A 332 45.09 15.37 -22.58
C GLY A 332 45.06 13.96 -23.16
N GLY A 333 46.15 13.52 -23.79
CA GLY A 333 46.40 12.13 -24.18
C GLY A 333 46.81 11.28 -22.97
N GLY A 334 45.91 11.09 -22.01
CA GLY A 334 46.13 10.25 -20.84
C GLY A 334 45.53 8.86 -21.04
N THR A 335 46.37 7.83 -20.92
CA THR A 335 46.05 6.40 -20.98
C THR A 335 44.73 6.02 -20.30
N ASP A 336 43.97 5.15 -20.98
CA ASP A 336 42.67 4.60 -20.56
C ASP A 336 42.75 3.94 -19.17
N ASP A 337 43.89 3.38 -18.75
CA ASP A 337 44.01 2.61 -17.49
C ASP A 337 43.62 3.35 -16.19
N ARG A 338 43.56 4.69 -16.19
CA ARG A 338 43.08 5.45 -15.03
C ARG A 338 41.57 5.34 -14.78
N TYR A 339 40.77 4.84 -15.73
CA TYR A 339 39.33 4.69 -15.50
C TYR A 339 39.03 3.56 -14.51
N VAL A 340 39.85 2.51 -14.46
CA VAL A 340 39.62 1.34 -13.59
C VAL A 340 39.60 1.74 -12.13
N ASN A 341 40.69 2.37 -11.65
CA ASN A 341 40.80 2.82 -10.26
C ASN A 341 39.76 3.89 -9.91
N ARG A 342 39.37 4.74 -10.87
CA ARG A 342 38.32 5.73 -10.67
C ARG A 342 36.96 5.06 -10.47
N ILE A 343 36.58 4.12 -11.33
CA ILE A 343 35.29 3.42 -11.24
C ILE A 343 35.24 2.54 -10.00
N VAL A 344 36.32 1.81 -9.70
CA VAL A 344 36.40 1.00 -8.47
C VAL A 344 36.18 1.89 -7.25
N ARG A 345 36.86 3.04 -7.18
CA ARG A 345 36.67 4.00 -6.08
C ARG A 345 35.24 4.54 -6.05
N ASP A 346 34.67 4.93 -7.18
CA ASP A 346 33.31 5.45 -7.26
C ASP A 346 32.27 4.42 -6.78
N VAL A 347 32.43 3.16 -7.21
CA VAL A 347 31.56 2.04 -6.82
C VAL A 347 31.73 1.68 -5.33
N GLN A 348 32.97 1.62 -4.83
CA GLN A 348 33.26 1.38 -3.41
C GLN A 348 32.69 2.48 -2.52
N THR A 349 32.81 3.74 -2.94
CA THR A 349 32.34 4.86 -2.13
C THR A 349 30.82 5.02 -2.20
N SER A 350 30.17 4.45 -3.22
CA SER A 350 28.70 4.36 -3.28
C SER A 350 28.17 3.31 -2.30
N GLY A 351 28.83 2.16 -2.17
CA GLY A 351 28.43 1.06 -1.27
C GLY A 351 27.10 0.36 -1.64
N GLU A 352 26.33 0.90 -2.57
CA GLU A 352 25.03 0.39 -3.02
C GLU A 352 25.19 -0.52 -4.26
N TYR A 353 25.95 -1.61 -4.12
CA TYR A 353 26.27 -2.50 -5.24
C TYR A 353 25.05 -3.11 -5.94
N GLU A 354 24.00 -3.41 -5.17
CA GLU A 354 22.74 -3.99 -5.68
C GLU A 354 22.00 -3.03 -6.61
N LYS A 355 21.89 -1.74 -6.21
CA LYS A 355 21.25 -0.71 -7.05
C LYS A 355 22.06 -0.44 -8.33
N ILE A 356 23.40 -0.49 -8.25
CA ILE A 356 24.27 -0.35 -9.43
C ILE A 356 24.04 -1.51 -10.39
N SER A 357 23.97 -2.75 -9.88
CA SER A 357 23.69 -3.95 -10.67
C SER A 357 22.32 -3.90 -11.35
N GLN A 358 21.27 -3.55 -10.60
CA GLN A 358 19.92 -3.36 -11.15
C GLN A 358 19.91 -2.26 -12.22
N GLY A 359 20.56 -1.12 -11.97
CA GLY A 359 20.66 -0.03 -12.95
C GLY A 359 21.41 -0.44 -14.23
N CYS A 360 22.46 -1.25 -14.11
CA CYS A 360 23.14 -1.87 -15.24
C CYS A 360 22.21 -2.80 -16.04
N PHE A 361 21.45 -3.66 -15.35
CA PHE A 361 20.52 -4.61 -15.97
C PHE A 361 19.30 -3.95 -16.63
N GLU A 362 18.82 -2.81 -16.13
CA GLU A 362 17.70 -2.11 -16.80
C GLU A 362 18.17 -1.33 -18.05
N ASN A 363 19.36 -0.74 -17.99
CA ASN A 363 19.81 0.21 -19.01
C ASN A 363 20.66 -0.41 -20.14
N TYR A 364 21.16 -1.66 -20.02
CA TYR A 364 22.06 -2.26 -21.02
C TYR A 364 21.43 -2.41 -22.42
N LEU A 365 20.12 -2.69 -22.49
CA LEU A 365 19.38 -2.79 -23.77
C LEU A 365 19.09 -1.42 -24.39
N GLY A 366 18.93 -0.39 -23.56
CA GLY A 366 18.71 1.00 -24.00
C GLY A 366 19.97 1.69 -24.53
N ALA A 367 21.15 1.21 -24.15
CA ALA A 367 22.45 1.75 -24.53
C ALA A 367 22.83 1.42 -25.99
N ARG A 368 22.21 2.15 -26.94
CA ARG A 368 22.48 2.03 -28.38
C ARG A 368 23.91 2.51 -28.72
N GLN A 369 24.70 1.61 -29.31
CA GLN A 369 25.95 1.93 -30.01
C GLN A 369 25.88 1.39 -31.44
N LEU A 370 26.70 1.93 -32.35
CA LEU A 370 26.67 1.61 -33.78
C LEU A 370 27.32 0.26 -34.15
N THR A 371 27.98 -0.43 -33.21
CA THR A 371 28.79 -1.64 -33.45
C THR A 371 28.24 -2.88 -32.74
N ASP A 372 28.63 -4.08 -33.24
CA ASP A 372 28.15 -5.43 -32.90
C ASP A 372 27.44 -5.57 -31.53
N THR A 373 26.11 -5.47 -31.58
CA THR A 373 25.25 -5.40 -30.39
C THR A 373 25.27 -6.69 -29.56
N TRP A 374 25.37 -7.86 -30.21
CA TRP A 374 25.15 -9.16 -29.57
C TRP A 374 26.33 -9.66 -28.70
N PRO A 375 27.59 -9.71 -29.19
CA PRO A 375 28.73 -10.15 -28.37
C PRO A 375 28.93 -9.29 -27.12
N ARG A 376 28.69 -7.98 -27.25
CA ARG A 376 28.73 -7.03 -26.15
C ARG A 376 27.71 -7.34 -25.05
N ILE A 377 26.48 -7.69 -25.44
CA ILE A 377 25.42 -8.04 -24.49
C ILE A 377 25.80 -9.33 -23.75
N LEU A 378 26.33 -10.33 -24.47
CA LEU A 378 26.79 -11.58 -23.85
C LEU A 378 27.87 -11.33 -22.80
N GLU A 379 28.89 -10.54 -23.16
CA GLU A 379 29.97 -10.19 -22.22
C GLU A 379 29.42 -9.44 -21.00
N ALA A 380 28.49 -8.51 -21.20
CA ALA A 380 27.84 -7.79 -20.10
C ALA A 380 27.05 -8.71 -19.17
N THR A 381 26.30 -9.68 -19.72
CA THR A 381 25.55 -10.65 -18.91
C THR A 381 26.47 -11.58 -18.11
N ASP A 382 27.63 -11.95 -18.66
CA ASP A 382 28.63 -12.74 -17.92
C ASP A 382 29.18 -11.96 -16.71
N TRP A 383 29.40 -10.65 -16.85
CA TRP A 383 29.82 -9.80 -15.73
C TRP A 383 28.74 -9.62 -14.66
N LEU A 384 27.44 -9.56 -15.03
CA LEU A 384 26.34 -9.59 -14.04
C LEU A 384 26.26 -10.94 -13.34
N PHE A 385 26.46 -12.03 -14.08
CA PHE A 385 26.50 -13.36 -13.48
C PHE A 385 27.64 -13.51 -12.48
N LEU A 386 28.81 -12.93 -12.77
CA LEU A 386 29.91 -12.87 -11.81
C LEU A 386 29.51 -12.08 -10.55
N TYR A 387 28.88 -10.91 -10.72
CA TYR A 387 28.38 -10.12 -9.59
C TYR A 387 27.39 -10.92 -8.74
N ASP A 388 26.38 -11.55 -9.34
CA ASP A 388 25.36 -12.33 -8.65
C ASP A 388 25.97 -13.51 -7.86
N ARG A 389 26.99 -14.18 -8.42
CA ARG A 389 27.73 -15.23 -7.70
C ARG A 389 28.52 -14.70 -6.51
N LEU A 390 29.16 -13.55 -6.65
CA LEU A 390 29.91 -12.93 -5.55
C LEU A 390 28.97 -12.47 -4.45
N ASP A 391 27.87 -11.79 -4.81
CA ASP A 391 26.86 -11.28 -3.89
C ASP A 391 26.10 -12.42 -3.18
N GLY A 392 25.80 -13.50 -3.91
CA GLY A 392 25.21 -14.72 -3.37
C GLY A 392 26.07 -15.36 -2.28
N ARG A 393 27.37 -15.59 -2.54
CA ARG A 393 28.30 -16.15 -1.55
C ARG A 393 28.53 -15.20 -0.37
N LEU A 394 28.66 -13.91 -0.64
CA LEU A 394 28.80 -12.89 0.40
C LEU A 394 27.64 -12.96 1.41
N ARG A 395 26.40 -13.13 0.91
CA ARG A 395 25.21 -13.21 1.76
C ARG A 395 24.97 -14.58 2.39
N SER A 396 25.25 -15.68 1.68
CA SER A 396 25.02 -17.04 2.20
C SER A 396 26.08 -17.46 3.21
N ASP A 397 27.35 -17.24 2.89
CA ASP A 397 28.49 -17.81 3.60
C ASP A 397 29.15 -16.79 4.54
N ARG A 398 28.77 -15.50 4.41
CA ARG A 398 29.31 -14.36 5.17
C ARG A 398 30.81 -14.11 4.96
N ASP A 399 31.32 -14.49 3.79
CA ASP A 399 32.71 -14.25 3.38
C ASP A 399 32.92 -12.81 2.88
N TYR A 400 33.10 -11.88 3.83
CA TYR A 400 33.27 -10.45 3.53
C TYR A 400 34.58 -10.09 2.80
N GLU A 401 35.54 -11.02 2.69
CA GLU A 401 36.75 -10.83 1.89
C GLU A 401 36.43 -10.63 0.40
N LEU A 402 35.33 -11.22 -0.07
CA LEU A 402 34.86 -11.09 -1.45
C LEU A 402 34.39 -9.67 -1.79
N LEU A 403 34.07 -8.85 -0.78
CA LEU A 403 33.61 -7.47 -0.96
C LEU A 403 34.62 -6.61 -1.72
N ALA A 404 35.92 -6.89 -1.58
CA ALA A 404 36.98 -6.19 -2.30
C ALA A 404 36.91 -6.42 -3.83
N TYR A 405 36.34 -7.54 -4.27
CA TYR A 405 36.26 -7.95 -5.67
C TYR A 405 34.97 -7.49 -6.36
N VAL A 406 33.90 -7.23 -5.61
CA VAL A 406 32.60 -6.79 -6.13
C VAL A 406 32.70 -5.55 -7.06
N PRO A 407 33.46 -4.48 -6.73
CA PRO A 407 33.58 -3.31 -7.61
C PRO A 407 34.16 -3.62 -9.00
N TYR A 408 34.99 -4.66 -9.12
CA TYR A 408 35.63 -5.03 -10.38
C TYR A 408 34.65 -5.63 -11.39
N ALA A 409 33.51 -6.18 -10.93
CA ALA A 409 32.46 -6.66 -11.83
C ALA A 409 31.83 -5.53 -12.67
N PHE A 410 31.88 -4.29 -12.18
CA PHE A 410 31.30 -3.12 -12.85
C PHE A 410 32.28 -2.36 -13.76
N VAL A 411 33.58 -2.61 -13.66
CA VAL A 411 34.59 -1.92 -14.49
C VAL A 411 34.40 -2.17 -15.99
N PRO A 412 34.13 -3.41 -16.47
CA PRO A 412 33.96 -3.70 -17.90
C PRO A 412 32.78 -2.99 -18.53
N TRP A 413 31.75 -2.67 -17.75
CA TRP A 413 30.55 -1.94 -18.20
C TRP A 413 30.89 -0.60 -18.84
N TYR A 414 31.91 0.08 -18.32
CA TYR A 414 32.39 1.32 -18.93
C TYR A 414 32.93 1.10 -20.34
N LYS A 415 33.73 0.07 -20.55
CA LYS A 415 34.27 -0.23 -21.89
C LYS A 415 33.16 -0.64 -22.87
N LEU A 416 32.20 -1.43 -22.41
CA LEU A 416 31.14 -2.00 -23.24
C LEU A 416 30.07 -0.97 -23.61
N PHE A 417 29.63 -0.13 -22.68
CA PHE A 417 28.45 0.72 -22.88
C PHE A 417 28.73 2.22 -22.92
N SER A 418 29.92 2.69 -22.55
CA SER A 418 30.16 4.14 -22.49
C SER A 418 30.04 4.80 -23.87
N SER A 419 29.08 5.71 -23.99
CA SER A 419 28.81 6.49 -25.21
C SER A 419 28.88 7.99 -24.92
N HIS A 420 29.09 8.79 -25.97
CA HIS A 420 28.94 10.25 -25.90
C HIS A 420 27.47 10.69 -26.05
N THR A 421 26.62 9.82 -26.60
CA THR A 421 25.17 10.05 -26.73
C THR A 421 24.49 9.59 -25.45
N SER A 422 23.86 10.52 -24.71
CA SER A 422 23.10 10.16 -23.52
C SER A 422 21.78 9.49 -23.93
N ALA A 423 21.64 8.20 -23.64
CA ALA A 423 20.32 7.61 -23.50
C ALA A 423 19.66 8.19 -22.22
N THR A 424 18.35 8.39 -22.24
CA THR A 424 17.57 8.67 -21.02
C THR A 424 17.66 7.45 -20.13
N MET A 425 18.45 7.52 -19.06
CA MET A 425 18.57 6.43 -18.11
C MET A 425 17.35 6.41 -17.21
N GLU A 426 16.72 5.25 -17.10
CA GLU A 426 15.64 5.04 -16.14
C GLU A 426 16.24 4.56 -14.82
N PHE A 427 15.64 5.02 -13.72
CA PHE A 427 16.05 4.65 -12.37
C PHE A 427 15.63 3.20 -12.09
N PRO A 428 16.48 2.37 -11.44
CA PRO A 428 16.16 0.98 -11.14
C PRO A 428 14.90 0.85 -10.29
N LYS A 429 13.80 0.38 -10.90
CA LYS A 429 12.49 0.18 -10.23
C LYS A 429 11.87 -1.17 -10.55
N THR A 430 12.25 -1.76 -11.67
CA THR A 430 11.57 -2.91 -12.26
C THR A 430 11.69 -4.14 -11.37
N ASP A 431 12.87 -4.37 -10.79
CA ASP A 431 13.10 -5.51 -9.89
C ASP A 431 12.30 -5.40 -8.59
N TYR A 432 12.31 -4.23 -7.95
CA TYR A 432 11.51 -3.98 -6.75
C TYR A 432 10.00 -4.06 -7.03
N GLU A 433 9.53 -3.50 -8.14
CA GLU A 433 8.14 -3.64 -8.57
C GLU A 433 7.76 -5.09 -8.86
N ALA A 434 8.64 -5.85 -9.52
CA ALA A 434 8.45 -7.27 -9.80
C ALA A 434 8.45 -8.11 -8.51
N TYR A 435 9.30 -7.78 -7.54
CA TYR A 435 9.31 -8.38 -6.21
C TYR A 435 7.98 -8.13 -5.48
N LEU A 436 7.52 -6.87 -5.42
CA LEU A 436 6.25 -6.53 -4.80
C LEU A 436 5.07 -7.24 -5.48
N LYS A 437 5.05 -7.28 -6.82
CA LYS A 437 4.05 -8.04 -7.58
C LYS A 437 4.12 -9.54 -7.25
N ARG A 438 5.32 -10.12 -7.18
CA ARG A 438 5.53 -11.53 -6.83
C ARG A 438 5.01 -11.86 -5.44
N VAL A 439 5.34 -11.04 -4.43
CA VAL A 439 4.87 -11.22 -3.06
C VAL A 439 3.34 -11.14 -3.00
N ALA A 440 2.74 -10.13 -3.63
CA ALA A 440 1.29 -9.99 -3.71
C ALA A 440 0.63 -11.22 -4.39
N HIS A 441 1.18 -11.69 -5.51
CA HIS A 441 0.66 -12.87 -6.20
C HIS A 441 0.81 -14.15 -5.37
N GLN A 442 1.93 -14.32 -4.64
CA GLN A 442 2.14 -15.45 -3.75
C GLN A 442 1.11 -15.47 -2.60
N GLU A 443 0.75 -14.31 -2.04
CA GLU A 443 -0.31 -14.24 -1.01
C GLU A 443 -1.67 -14.72 -1.57
N ILE A 444 -2.00 -14.33 -2.80
CA ILE A 444 -3.26 -14.75 -3.44
C ILE A 444 -3.26 -16.27 -3.66
N VAL A 445 -2.17 -16.83 -4.17
CA VAL A 445 -2.02 -18.28 -4.38
C VAL A 445 -2.11 -19.04 -3.06
N GLN A 446 -1.51 -18.53 -1.98
CA GLN A 446 -1.60 -19.16 -0.65
C GLN A 446 -3.04 -19.14 -0.12
N THR A 447 -3.76 -18.03 -0.31
CA THR A 447 -5.16 -17.89 0.10
C THR A 447 -6.05 -18.90 -0.64
N PHE A 448 -5.87 -19.01 -1.96
CA PHE A 448 -6.56 -19.99 -2.80
C PHE A 448 -6.18 -21.44 -2.45
N THR A 449 -4.90 -21.72 -2.20
CA THR A 449 -4.44 -23.05 -1.80
C THR A 449 -5.04 -23.45 -0.45
N ALA A 450 -5.22 -22.51 0.48
CA ALA A 450 -5.89 -22.77 1.74
C ALA A 450 -7.37 -23.18 1.54
N SER A 451 -8.09 -22.52 0.63
CA SER A 451 -9.50 -22.78 0.36
C SER A 451 -9.79 -24.00 -0.52
N MET A 452 -8.76 -24.56 -1.19
CA MET A 452 -8.89 -25.70 -2.10
C MET A 452 -9.30 -27.02 -1.41
N PRO A 453 -10.15 -27.86 -2.05
CA PRO A 453 -10.48 -29.21 -1.59
C PRO A 453 -9.26 -30.14 -1.43
N HIS A 454 -9.32 -31.05 -0.46
CA HIS A 454 -8.21 -31.98 -0.15
C HIS A 454 -7.82 -32.88 -1.33
N ALA A 455 -8.78 -33.30 -2.17
CA ALA A 455 -8.51 -34.14 -3.35
C ALA A 455 -7.69 -33.44 -4.45
N LEU A 456 -7.79 -32.10 -4.55
CA LEU A 456 -6.98 -31.34 -5.51
C LEU A 456 -5.62 -30.97 -4.92
N LYS A 457 -5.52 -30.80 -3.60
CA LYS A 457 -4.25 -30.59 -2.89
C LYS A 457 -3.27 -31.75 -3.03
N THR A 458 -3.76 -32.97 -3.23
CA THR A 458 -2.91 -34.15 -3.49
C THR A 458 -2.40 -34.21 -4.93
N LEU A 459 -3.08 -33.55 -5.88
CA LEU A 459 -2.73 -33.57 -7.30
C LEU A 459 -1.87 -32.35 -7.70
N PHE A 460 -2.15 -31.19 -7.11
CA PHE A 460 -1.47 -29.94 -7.42
C PHE A 460 -0.73 -29.40 -6.20
N THR A 461 0.59 -29.34 -6.29
CA THR A 461 1.46 -28.83 -5.22
C THR A 461 2.35 -27.70 -5.71
N GLY A 462 2.49 -26.64 -4.90
CA GLY A 462 3.46 -25.56 -5.14
C GLY A 462 3.28 -24.87 -6.50
N PRO A 463 4.30 -24.88 -7.39
CA PRO A 463 4.27 -24.15 -8.65
C PRO A 463 3.24 -24.70 -9.66
N ASN A 464 2.86 -25.98 -9.56
CA ASN A 464 1.91 -26.60 -10.50
C ASN A 464 0.50 -26.02 -10.37
N ILE A 465 0.16 -25.51 -9.18
CA ILE A 465 -1.11 -24.78 -8.98
C ILE A 465 -1.15 -23.54 -9.89
N VAL A 466 -0.05 -22.82 -9.99
CA VAL A 466 0.04 -21.57 -10.74
C VAL A 466 0.19 -21.81 -12.23
N ALA A 467 0.97 -22.82 -12.63
CA ALA A 467 1.25 -23.10 -14.04
C ALA A 467 0.13 -23.89 -14.75
N GLU A 468 -0.58 -24.77 -14.04
CA GLU A 468 -1.52 -25.71 -14.68
C GLU A 468 -2.97 -25.49 -14.22
N LEU A 469 -3.21 -25.52 -12.90
CA LEU A 469 -4.57 -25.48 -12.37
C LEU A 469 -5.23 -24.12 -12.58
N LEU A 470 -4.55 -23.03 -12.21
CA LEU A 470 -5.10 -21.69 -12.25
C LEU A 470 -5.45 -21.21 -13.69
N PRO A 471 -4.60 -21.38 -14.71
CA PRO A 471 -4.95 -21.01 -16.09
C PRO A 471 -6.15 -21.78 -16.64
N LEU A 472 -6.23 -23.08 -16.36
CA LEU A 472 -7.36 -23.91 -16.78
C LEU A 472 -8.64 -23.51 -16.03
N LEU A 473 -8.53 -23.23 -14.74
CA LEU A 473 -9.65 -22.78 -13.92
C LEU A 473 -10.21 -21.43 -14.37
N ASN A 474 -9.35 -20.46 -14.71
CA ASN A 474 -9.78 -19.17 -15.25
C ASN A 474 -10.56 -19.34 -16.56
N ARG A 475 -10.13 -20.28 -17.42
CA ARG A 475 -10.85 -20.63 -18.65
C ARG A 475 -12.20 -21.32 -18.37
N ILE A 476 -12.28 -22.18 -17.37
CA ILE A 476 -13.54 -22.83 -16.95
C ILE A 476 -14.53 -21.79 -16.41
N ILE A 477 -14.03 -20.77 -15.71
CA ILE A 477 -14.84 -19.70 -15.09
C ILE A 477 -15.32 -18.66 -16.10
N ALA A 478 -14.73 -18.61 -17.30
CA ALA A 478 -15.11 -17.71 -18.38
C ALA A 478 -15.72 -18.44 -19.60
N PRO A 479 -16.89 -19.10 -19.46
CA PRO A 479 -17.60 -19.65 -20.61
C PRO A 479 -18.19 -18.52 -21.49
N ASP A 480 -18.29 -18.78 -22.79
CA ASP A 480 -18.96 -17.86 -23.74
C ASP A 480 -20.49 -17.95 -23.59
N LEU A 481 -21.00 -17.31 -22.54
CA LEU A 481 -22.43 -17.19 -22.28
C LEU A 481 -22.94 -15.83 -22.78
N LYS A 482 -23.95 -15.86 -23.65
CA LYS A 482 -24.64 -14.63 -24.09
C LYS A 482 -25.51 -14.11 -22.93
N PRO A 483 -25.52 -12.80 -22.65
CA PRO A 483 -26.44 -12.25 -21.66
C PRO A 483 -27.85 -12.25 -22.24
N VAL A 484 -28.60 -13.30 -21.95
CA VAL A 484 -30.03 -13.38 -22.24
C VAL A 484 -30.77 -13.34 -20.91
N ASN A 485 -31.96 -12.72 -20.88
CA ASN A 485 -32.84 -12.71 -19.72
C ASN A 485 -32.92 -14.11 -19.09
N SER A 486 -32.88 -14.18 -17.75
CA SER A 486 -32.83 -15.45 -16.99
C SER A 486 -33.92 -16.46 -17.35
N GLN A 487 -35.02 -16.01 -17.93
CA GLN A 487 -36.16 -16.80 -18.38
C GLN A 487 -35.99 -17.43 -19.78
N LEU A 488 -34.96 -17.04 -20.54
CA LEU A 488 -34.71 -17.42 -21.95
C LEU A 488 -33.37 -18.15 -22.14
N ILE A 489 -32.81 -18.74 -21.08
CA ILE A 489 -31.59 -19.54 -21.14
C ILE A 489 -31.93 -20.90 -21.76
N LYS A 490 -31.19 -21.30 -22.81
CA LYS A 490 -31.36 -22.64 -23.40
C LYS A 490 -31.00 -23.72 -22.38
N ALA A 491 -31.65 -24.87 -22.43
CA ALA A 491 -31.40 -25.98 -21.49
C ALA A 491 -29.90 -26.38 -21.43
N GLU A 492 -29.20 -26.30 -22.55
CA GLU A 492 -27.76 -26.55 -22.68
C GLU A 492 -26.91 -25.50 -21.95
N GLU A 493 -27.20 -24.21 -22.12
CA GLU A 493 -26.50 -23.10 -21.45
C GLU A 493 -26.73 -23.13 -19.93
N ARG A 494 -27.93 -23.56 -19.50
CA ARG A 494 -28.26 -23.77 -18.08
C ARG A 494 -27.46 -24.90 -17.46
N ALA A 495 -27.23 -26.00 -18.17
CA ALA A 495 -26.40 -27.10 -17.68
C ALA A 495 -24.92 -26.68 -17.51
N VAL A 496 -24.40 -25.88 -18.45
CA VAL A 496 -23.04 -25.28 -18.35
C VAL A 496 -22.95 -24.35 -17.14
N MET A 497 -23.97 -23.52 -16.91
CA MET A 497 -24.03 -22.60 -15.77
C MET A 497 -24.07 -23.34 -14.42
N LEU A 498 -24.87 -24.41 -14.29
CA LEU A 498 -24.91 -25.22 -13.06
C LEU A 498 -23.57 -25.92 -12.79
N LYS A 499 -22.90 -26.41 -13.83
CA LYS A 499 -21.56 -27.01 -13.72
C LYS A 499 -20.49 -25.97 -13.34
N LEU A 500 -20.63 -24.74 -13.82
CA LEU A 500 -19.79 -23.62 -13.40
C LEU A 500 -20.00 -23.30 -11.92
N ILE A 501 -21.25 -23.13 -11.50
CA ILE A 501 -21.62 -22.82 -10.10
C ILE A 501 -21.12 -23.92 -9.15
N SER A 502 -21.27 -25.20 -9.50
CA SER A 502 -20.77 -26.29 -8.67
C SER A 502 -19.25 -26.29 -8.57
N THR A 503 -18.55 -25.95 -9.65
CA THR A 503 -17.08 -25.81 -9.66
C THR A 503 -16.62 -24.61 -8.82
N MET A 504 -17.29 -23.46 -8.94
CA MET A 504 -16.97 -22.24 -8.17
C MET A 504 -17.23 -22.45 -6.67
N LEU A 505 -18.35 -23.06 -6.29
CA LEU A 505 -18.66 -23.41 -4.89
C LEU A 505 -17.67 -24.45 -4.35
N GLY A 506 -17.30 -25.46 -5.15
CA GLY A 506 -16.31 -26.47 -4.76
C GLY A 506 -14.92 -25.87 -4.51
N MET A 507 -14.55 -24.82 -5.24
CA MET A 507 -13.27 -24.13 -5.13
C MET A 507 -13.31 -22.91 -4.20
N LYS A 508 -14.47 -22.61 -3.61
CA LYS A 508 -14.74 -21.41 -2.80
C LYS A 508 -14.35 -20.10 -3.49
N LEU A 509 -14.69 -20.00 -4.77
CA LEU A 509 -14.49 -18.79 -5.57
C LEU A 509 -15.80 -18.01 -5.64
N SER A 510 -15.76 -16.71 -5.38
CA SER A 510 -16.94 -15.84 -5.52
C SER A 510 -16.63 -14.63 -6.39
N PHE A 511 -17.66 -14.04 -7.01
CA PHE A 511 -17.52 -12.76 -7.69
C PHE A 511 -17.98 -11.65 -6.76
N VAL A 512 -17.04 -10.82 -6.30
CA VAL A 512 -17.30 -9.67 -5.44
C VAL A 512 -17.37 -8.42 -6.28
N GLN A 513 -18.38 -7.59 -6.03
CA GLN A 513 -18.52 -6.30 -6.69
C GLN A 513 -17.52 -5.31 -6.09
N ASP A 514 -16.54 -4.88 -6.89
CA ASP A 514 -15.54 -3.89 -6.50
C ASP A 514 -15.66 -2.63 -7.35
N LYS A 515 -15.33 -1.48 -6.77
CA LYS A 515 -15.31 -0.19 -7.47
C LYS A 515 -13.88 0.08 -7.93
N ASN A 516 -13.70 0.15 -9.25
CA ASN A 516 -12.42 0.60 -9.80
C ASN A 516 -12.17 2.07 -9.47
N GLU A 517 -10.92 2.53 -9.65
CA GLU A 517 -10.47 3.89 -9.36
C GLU A 517 -11.28 4.98 -10.11
N ASP A 518 -11.88 4.62 -11.26
CA ASP A 518 -12.78 5.47 -12.06
C ASP A 518 -14.23 5.49 -11.58
N GLY A 519 -14.58 4.73 -10.53
CA GLY A 519 -15.92 4.64 -9.95
C GLY A 519 -16.89 3.69 -10.66
N GLN A 520 -16.45 2.97 -11.70
CA GLN A 520 -17.22 1.93 -12.37
C GLN A 520 -17.25 0.64 -11.53
N LEU A 521 -18.43 0.03 -11.40
CA LEU A 521 -18.63 -1.24 -10.69
C LEU A 521 -18.18 -2.40 -11.58
N THR A 522 -17.21 -3.18 -11.11
CA THR A 522 -16.73 -4.38 -11.80
C THR A 522 -16.75 -5.56 -10.84
N TYR A 523 -17.16 -6.72 -11.33
CA TYR A 523 -17.06 -7.95 -10.54
C TYR A 523 -15.64 -8.48 -10.63
N LYS A 524 -14.93 -8.55 -9.50
CA LYS A 524 -13.62 -9.20 -9.37
C LYS A 524 -13.80 -10.57 -8.74
N LEU A 525 -12.92 -11.51 -9.05
CA LEU A 525 -12.92 -12.81 -8.39
C LEU A 525 -12.32 -12.67 -6.99
N ASP A 526 -12.86 -13.40 -6.02
CA ASP A 526 -12.31 -13.55 -4.68
C ASP A 526 -12.09 -15.04 -4.37
N PRO A 527 -10.83 -15.49 -4.17
CA PRO A 527 -9.58 -14.73 -4.31
C PRO A 527 -9.29 -14.27 -5.77
N PRO A 528 -8.56 -13.16 -5.97
CA PRO A 528 -8.31 -12.57 -7.30
C PRO A 528 -7.24 -13.32 -8.09
N ILE A 529 -7.56 -14.54 -8.51
CA ILE A 529 -6.64 -15.40 -9.27
C ILE A 529 -6.40 -14.89 -10.69
N ASP A 530 -7.35 -14.15 -11.26
CA ASP A 530 -7.31 -13.62 -12.62
C ASP A 530 -6.16 -12.62 -12.84
N VAL A 531 -5.66 -11.97 -11.80
CA VAL A 531 -4.66 -10.90 -11.91
C VAL A 531 -3.33 -11.36 -12.53
N PHE A 532 -2.90 -12.60 -12.29
CA PHE A 532 -1.54 -13.07 -12.62
C PHE A 532 -1.48 -14.29 -13.53
N ILE A 533 -2.62 -14.74 -14.06
CA ILE A 533 -2.73 -15.90 -14.96
C ILE A 533 -2.40 -15.53 -16.42
N HIS A 534 -2.22 -14.25 -16.71
CA HIS A 534 -1.95 -13.75 -18.05
C HIS A 534 -0.46 -13.86 -18.39
N PHE A 535 -0.08 -14.93 -19.08
CA PHE A 535 1.23 -15.02 -19.71
C PHE A 535 1.14 -14.42 -21.12
N ASP A 536 2.01 -13.44 -21.37
CA ASP A 536 2.21 -12.73 -22.63
C ASP A 536 1.26 -11.52 -22.89
N GLY A 537 1.86 -10.40 -23.31
CA GLY A 537 1.30 -9.05 -23.35
C GLY A 537 0.16 -8.80 -24.35
N LYS A 538 -0.61 -9.83 -24.71
CA LYS A 538 -1.88 -9.72 -25.44
C LYS A 538 -2.87 -10.73 -24.87
N ARG A 539 -4.15 -10.32 -24.86
CA ARG A 539 -5.39 -11.06 -24.53
C ARG A 539 -6.16 -10.68 -23.26
N ALA A 540 -5.84 -9.54 -22.63
CA ALA A 540 -6.90 -8.80 -21.94
C ALA A 540 -8.04 -8.38 -22.90
N SER A 541 -7.75 -8.35 -24.21
CA SER A 541 -8.71 -8.11 -25.30
C SER A 541 -9.50 -9.35 -25.74
N ASP A 542 -9.05 -10.57 -25.43
CA ASP A 542 -9.74 -11.81 -25.84
C ASP A 542 -10.63 -12.36 -24.72
N MET A 543 -10.49 -11.85 -23.50
CA MET A 543 -11.62 -11.75 -22.60
C MET A 543 -12.43 -10.52 -23.04
N ALA A 544 -13.31 -10.70 -24.01
CA ALA A 544 -14.50 -9.85 -24.02
C ALA A 544 -15.01 -9.88 -22.58
N PRO A 545 -15.11 -8.73 -21.87
CA PRO A 545 -15.47 -8.72 -20.46
C PRO A 545 -16.74 -9.54 -20.38
N SER A 546 -16.68 -10.71 -19.72
CA SER A 546 -17.86 -11.54 -19.52
C SER A 546 -18.85 -10.59 -18.89
N ARG A 547 -19.83 -10.16 -19.70
CA ARG A 547 -20.49 -8.86 -19.53
C ARG A 547 -20.97 -8.79 -18.10
N TYR A 548 -20.83 -7.65 -17.43
CA TYR A 548 -21.26 -7.46 -16.04
C TYR A 548 -22.56 -8.22 -15.67
N ALA A 549 -23.52 -8.27 -16.61
CA ALA A 549 -24.74 -9.07 -16.55
C ALA A 549 -24.54 -10.60 -16.32
N VAL A 550 -23.59 -11.24 -16.99
CA VAL A 550 -23.28 -12.68 -16.85
C VAL A 550 -22.66 -12.96 -15.48
N ARG A 551 -21.69 -12.15 -15.03
CA ARG A 551 -21.10 -12.31 -13.68
C ARG A 551 -22.15 -12.07 -12.59
N HIS A 552 -23.00 -11.06 -12.76
CA HIS A 552 -24.12 -10.79 -11.85
C HIS A 552 -25.12 -11.95 -11.80
N LEU A 553 -25.44 -12.55 -12.95
CA LEU A 553 -26.32 -13.72 -13.03
C LEU A 553 -25.71 -14.93 -12.31
N ILE A 554 -24.41 -15.18 -12.50
CA ILE A 554 -23.68 -16.24 -11.79
C ILE A 554 -23.71 -16.00 -10.28
N THR A 555 -23.39 -14.79 -9.82
CA THR A 555 -23.44 -14.45 -8.37
C THR A 555 -24.82 -14.71 -7.77
N ARG A 556 -25.90 -14.26 -8.44
CA ARG A 556 -27.27 -14.48 -7.96
C ARG A 556 -27.65 -15.95 -7.86
N GLU A 557 -27.29 -16.76 -8.87
CA GLU A 557 -27.56 -18.19 -8.86
C GLU A 557 -26.68 -18.94 -7.85
N MET A 558 -25.45 -18.48 -7.61
CA MET A 558 -24.57 -19.00 -6.56
C MET A 558 -25.16 -18.78 -5.17
N GLU A 559 -25.62 -17.56 -4.86
CA GLU A 559 -26.28 -17.25 -3.58
C GLU A 559 -27.53 -18.11 -3.38
N ALA A 560 -28.35 -18.29 -4.43
CA ALA A 560 -29.53 -19.14 -4.38
C ALA A 560 -29.18 -20.63 -4.17
N GLU A 561 -28.06 -21.11 -4.71
CA GLU A 561 -27.57 -22.48 -4.53
C GLU A 561 -26.95 -22.68 -3.14
N GLU A 562 -26.24 -21.68 -2.61
CA GLU A 562 -25.69 -21.70 -1.25
C GLU A 562 -26.80 -21.71 -0.19
N ILE A 563 -27.85 -20.90 -0.39
CA ILE A 563 -29.05 -20.93 0.45
C ILE A 563 -29.72 -22.31 0.39
N ARG A 564 -29.87 -22.89 -0.80
CA ARG A 564 -30.43 -24.25 -0.98
C ARG A 564 -29.60 -25.34 -0.26
N ARG A 565 -28.27 -25.26 -0.32
CA ARG A 565 -27.37 -26.19 0.39
C ARG A 565 -27.37 -25.98 1.90
N SER A 566 -27.54 -24.74 2.37
CA SER A 566 -27.65 -24.43 3.81
C SER A 566 -28.98 -24.86 4.42
N GLN A 567 -30.06 -24.91 3.62
CA GLN A 567 -31.39 -25.34 4.04
C GLN A 567 -31.58 -26.87 3.96
N GLY A 568 -30.64 -27.60 3.35
CA GLY A 568 -30.66 -29.06 3.24
C GLY A 568 -29.48 -29.72 3.96
N GLU A 569 -29.58 -29.93 5.27
CA GLU A 569 -28.73 -30.92 5.95
C GLU A 569 -29.34 -32.33 5.78
N GLY A 570 -28.58 -33.22 5.17
CA GLY A 570 -28.87 -34.66 5.13
C GLY A 570 -29.01 -35.23 3.73
N VAL A 571 -27.93 -35.30 2.95
CA VAL A 571 -27.84 -36.35 1.93
C VAL A 571 -27.64 -37.66 2.70
N THR A 572 -28.75 -38.27 3.12
CA THR A 572 -28.78 -39.70 3.36
C THR A 572 -28.44 -40.34 2.02
N ASN A 573 -27.24 -40.91 1.92
CA ASN A 573 -26.89 -41.85 0.86
C ASN A 573 -27.87 -43.02 0.97
N ASN A 574 -29.03 -42.90 0.32
CA ASN A 574 -29.96 -44.00 0.22
C ASN A 574 -29.30 -45.02 -0.71
N ALA A 575 -28.87 -46.13 -0.11
CA ALA A 575 -28.27 -47.26 -0.81
C ALA A 575 -29.14 -47.77 -1.98
N SER A 576 -30.44 -47.42 -2.01
CA SER A 576 -31.35 -47.68 -3.13
C SER A 576 -30.90 -47.03 -4.44
N ASP A 577 -30.34 -45.82 -4.41
CA ASP A 577 -30.03 -45.06 -5.63
C ASP A 577 -28.71 -45.53 -6.26
N ILE A 578 -27.78 -46.02 -5.44
CA ILE A 578 -26.53 -46.65 -5.89
C ILE A 578 -26.83 -48.03 -6.50
N ILE A 579 -27.75 -48.79 -5.92
CA ILE A 579 -28.16 -50.12 -6.45
C ILE A 579 -28.98 -49.97 -7.75
N ALA A 580 -29.81 -48.93 -7.86
CA ALA A 580 -30.54 -48.63 -9.09
C ALA A 580 -29.60 -48.27 -10.26
N ALA A 581 -28.50 -47.55 -9.98
CA ALA A 581 -27.49 -47.22 -10.99
C ALA A 581 -26.67 -48.44 -11.41
N TYR A 582 -26.39 -49.38 -10.50
CA TYR A 582 -25.65 -50.61 -10.82
C TYR A 582 -26.47 -51.57 -11.70
N ASN A 583 -27.78 -51.68 -11.45
CA ASN A 583 -28.68 -52.55 -12.23
C ASN A 583 -29.03 -52.01 -13.63
N MET A 584 -28.79 -50.72 -13.91
CA MET A 584 -28.94 -50.16 -15.26
C MET A 584 -27.71 -50.40 -16.16
N CYS A 585 -26.60 -50.86 -15.62
CA CYS A 585 -25.36 -51.16 -16.36
C CYS A 585 -25.05 -52.67 -16.47
N ALA A 586 -25.99 -53.54 -16.10
CA ALA A 586 -25.89 -54.99 -16.27
C ALA A 586 -26.74 -55.48 -17.44
#